data_AF-A0A060C8F1-F1
#
_entry.id   AF-A0A060C8F1-F1
#
_cell.length_a   1.000
_cell.length_b   1.000
_cell.length_c   1.000
_cell.angle_alpha   90.00
_cell.angle_beta   90.00
_cell.angle_gamma   90.00
#
_symmetry.space_group_name_H-M   'P 1'
#
loop_
_entity.id
_entity.type
_entity.pdbx_description
1 polymer ?
#
loop_
_entity_poly.entity_id
_entity_poly.type
_entity_poly.pdbx_seq_one_letter_code
_entity_poly.pdbx_strand_id
1 'polypeptide(L)'
;MKYGDFDTTSDEYVIHRPDVPVSWTNYLGTKHYSAVVSHNGGGYSYYKSPQYGRVTRFRQNGVPLDRPGKYVYLRDAEDGDFWSVSWQPVGQALPRRGRRARRPRQHRARCGHLPQRPRHGVHP
;
A
#
# COMPACT_ATOMS: atom_id res chain seq x y z
N MET A 1 19.17 0.73 -11.31
CA MET A 1 18.64 -0.15 -10.23
C MET A 1 17.21 -0.55 -10.57
N LYS A 2 16.77 -1.77 -10.22
CA LYS A 2 15.42 -2.29 -10.50
C LYS A 2 14.66 -2.51 -9.18
N TYR A 3 13.43 -1.98 -9.08
CA TYR A 3 12.59 -2.08 -7.88
C TYR A 3 11.40 -3.04 -8.04
N GLY A 4 11.08 -3.41 -9.28
CA GLY A 4 9.97 -4.28 -9.61
C GLY A 4 9.98 -4.75 -11.06
N ASP A 5 9.02 -5.58 -11.41
CA ASP A 5 8.77 -6.09 -12.76
C ASP A 5 7.29 -6.39 -12.98
N PHE A 6 6.91 -6.53 -14.26
CA PHE A 6 5.61 -7.03 -14.63
C PHE A 6 5.58 -8.56 -14.53
N ASP A 7 4.60 -9.07 -13.79
CA ASP A 7 4.13 -10.44 -13.82
C ASP A 7 2.93 -10.50 -14.79
N THR A 8 3.21 -10.88 -16.03
CA THR A 8 2.19 -10.97 -17.11
C THR A 8 1.25 -12.15 -16.95
N THR A 9 1.52 -13.09 -16.04
CA THR A 9 0.59 -14.20 -15.75
C THR A 9 -0.55 -13.72 -14.87
N SER A 10 -0.26 -12.76 -13.98
CA SER A 10 -1.21 -12.19 -13.03
C SER A 10 -1.70 -10.79 -13.44
N ASP A 11 -1.22 -10.25 -14.56
CA ASP A 11 -1.40 -8.85 -14.98
C ASP A 11 -1.08 -7.85 -13.85
N GLU A 12 0.06 -8.06 -13.19
CA GLU A 12 0.50 -7.30 -12.03
C GLU A 12 1.86 -6.65 -12.24
N TYR A 13 2.07 -5.48 -11.66
CA TYR A 13 3.40 -4.98 -11.36
C TYR A 13 3.79 -5.38 -9.93
N VAL A 14 4.89 -6.11 -9.78
CA VAL A 14 5.39 -6.62 -8.50
C VAL A 14 6.53 -5.74 -8.01
N ILE A 15 6.35 -5.14 -6.83
CA ILE A 15 7.36 -4.30 -6.17
C ILE A 15 8.15 -5.17 -5.20
N HIS A 16 9.46 -5.33 -5.47
CA HIS A 16 10.35 -6.19 -4.68
C HIS A 16 11.02 -5.46 -3.52
N ARG A 17 11.01 -4.13 -3.53
CA ARG A 17 11.66 -3.27 -2.53
C ARG A 17 10.77 -2.10 -2.11
N PRO A 18 10.60 -1.84 -0.80
CA PRO A 18 9.70 -0.80 -0.32
C PRO A 18 10.32 0.61 -0.36
N ASP A 19 11.65 0.71 -0.51
CA ASP A 19 12.42 1.95 -0.59
C ASP A 19 12.56 2.49 -2.01
N VAL A 20 11.47 2.40 -2.79
CA VAL A 20 11.37 3.09 -4.08
C VAL A 20 11.55 4.61 -3.90
N PRO A 21 12.10 5.33 -4.89
CA PRO A 21 12.43 6.75 -4.75
C PRO A 21 11.21 7.65 -4.47
N VAL A 22 10.03 7.23 -4.91
CA VAL A 22 8.74 7.92 -4.72
C VAL A 22 7.64 6.88 -4.53
N SER A 23 6.56 7.26 -3.86
CA SER A 23 5.43 6.35 -3.63
C SER A 23 4.79 5.90 -4.95
N TRP A 24 4.65 4.59 -5.11
CA TRP A 24 3.92 3.97 -6.21
C TRP A 24 2.56 3.54 -5.70
N THR A 25 1.51 3.98 -6.39
CA THR A 25 0.12 3.83 -5.93
C THR A 25 -0.70 2.98 -6.88
N ASN A 26 -1.70 2.33 -6.31
CA ASN A 26 -2.79 1.70 -7.02
C ASN A 26 -4.12 2.36 -6.64
N TYR A 27 -5.10 2.22 -7.52
CA TYR A 27 -6.48 2.62 -7.28
C TYR A 27 -7.33 1.38 -7.05
N LEU A 28 -7.86 1.26 -5.85
CA LEU A 28 -8.89 0.29 -5.52
C LEU A 28 -10.22 1.02 -5.58
N GLY A 29 -11.25 0.41 -6.17
CA GLY A 29 -12.53 1.08 -6.22
C GLY A 29 -13.67 0.18 -6.60
N THR A 30 -14.85 0.77 -6.54
CA THR A 30 -16.12 0.31 -7.08
C THR A 30 -16.80 1.55 -7.68
N LYS A 31 -18.06 1.45 -8.10
CA LYS A 31 -18.82 2.60 -8.63
C LYS A 31 -18.87 3.81 -7.67
N HIS A 32 -18.88 3.58 -6.36
CA HIS A 32 -19.12 4.65 -5.39
C HIS A 32 -18.03 4.82 -4.34
N TYR A 33 -17.23 3.79 -4.06
CA TYR A 33 -16.12 3.91 -3.12
C TYR A 33 -14.80 3.72 -3.85
N SER A 34 -13.83 4.57 -3.54
CA SER A 34 -12.49 4.51 -4.11
C SER A 34 -11.43 4.74 -3.04
N ALA A 35 -10.28 4.10 -3.21
CA ALA A 35 -9.10 4.23 -2.37
C ALA A 35 -7.85 4.31 -3.25
N VAL A 36 -7.03 5.33 -2.99
CA VAL A 36 -5.65 5.40 -3.45
C VAL A 36 -4.79 4.76 -2.39
N VAL A 37 -4.04 3.72 -2.74
CA VAL A 37 -3.21 2.96 -1.81
C VAL A 37 -1.80 2.83 -2.36
N SER A 38 -0.80 3.25 -1.60
CA SER A 38 0.60 3.04 -1.97
C SER A 38 1.10 1.66 -1.56
N HIS A 39 2.23 1.24 -2.13
CA HIS A 39 2.91 0.01 -1.75
C HIS A 39 3.36 -0.01 -0.27
N ASN A 40 3.46 1.16 0.36
CA ASN A 40 3.82 1.35 1.77
C ASN A 40 2.58 1.58 2.67
N GLY A 41 1.37 1.42 2.14
CA GLY A 41 0.10 1.59 2.86
C GLY A 41 -0.37 3.04 2.97
N GLY A 42 0.33 3.99 2.35
CA GLY A 42 -0.06 5.39 2.25
C GLY A 42 -1.30 5.62 1.38
N GLY A 43 -1.80 6.85 1.39
CA GLY A 43 -2.93 7.27 0.56
C GLY A 43 -4.23 7.44 1.34
N TYR A 44 -5.35 7.54 0.60
CA TYR A 44 -6.63 7.93 1.15
C TYR A 44 -7.80 7.27 0.44
N SER A 45 -8.97 7.29 1.07
CA SER A 45 -10.21 6.78 0.49
C SER A 45 -11.36 7.77 0.58
N TYR A 46 -12.30 7.65 -0.34
CA TYR A 46 -13.46 8.52 -0.45
C TYR A 46 -14.69 7.78 -0.98
N TYR A 47 -15.87 8.30 -0.66
CA TYR A 47 -17.16 7.87 -1.19
C TYR A 47 -17.72 8.95 -2.12
N LYS A 48 -17.97 8.59 -3.38
CA LYS A 48 -18.47 9.39 -4.51
C LYS A 48 -17.58 10.56 -4.94
N SER A 49 -17.15 11.41 -4.02
CA SER A 49 -16.34 12.60 -4.31
C SER A 49 -15.06 12.61 -3.49
N PRO A 50 -13.87 12.73 -4.12
CA PRO A 50 -12.63 12.95 -3.39
C PRO A 50 -12.52 14.35 -2.78
N GLN A 51 -13.41 15.29 -3.12
CA GLN A 51 -13.43 16.63 -2.54
C GLN A 51 -14.27 16.66 -1.26
N TYR A 52 -15.49 16.13 -1.31
CA TYR A 52 -16.47 16.24 -0.22
C TYR A 52 -16.69 14.94 0.56
N GLY A 53 -16.36 13.79 -0.02
CA GLY A 53 -16.64 12.47 0.54
C GLY A 53 -15.41 11.73 1.06
N ARG A 54 -14.35 12.44 1.48
CA ARG A 54 -13.15 11.80 2.02
C ARG A 54 -13.47 11.06 3.32
N VAL A 55 -13.14 9.78 3.35
CA VAL A 55 -13.24 8.93 4.55
C VAL A 55 -11.95 8.99 5.37
N THR A 56 -10.79 9.04 4.71
CA THR A 56 -9.50 9.17 5.39
C THR A 56 -8.73 10.39 4.90
N ARG A 57 -7.86 10.94 5.75
CA ARG A 57 -7.08 12.15 5.44
C ARG A 57 -6.06 11.87 4.33
N PHE A 58 -5.86 12.88 3.49
CA PHE A 58 -4.75 12.96 2.54
C PHE A 58 -3.93 14.21 2.87
N ARG A 59 -2.60 14.10 2.85
CA ARG A 59 -1.69 15.24 3.02
C ARG A 59 -0.86 15.39 1.74
N GLN A 60 -1.26 16.33 0.89
CA GLN A 60 -0.47 16.73 -0.27
C GLN A 60 0.87 17.28 0.19
N ASN A 61 1.94 16.93 -0.53
CA ASN A 61 3.31 17.35 -0.23
C ASN A 61 3.71 17.12 1.24
N GLY A 62 3.22 16.03 1.84
CA GLY A 62 3.62 15.64 3.18
C GLY A 62 5.13 15.37 3.25
N VAL A 63 5.76 15.80 4.34
CA VAL A 63 7.13 15.42 4.69
C VAL A 63 7.07 14.66 6.01
N PRO A 64 7.50 13.39 6.06
CA PRO A 64 7.90 12.55 4.92
C PRO A 64 6.72 12.25 3.96
N LEU A 65 7.05 11.94 2.72
CA LEU A 65 6.07 11.59 1.67
C LEU A 65 5.28 10.34 2.05
N ASP A 66 4.12 10.18 1.40
CA ASP A 66 3.29 8.97 1.50
C ASP A 66 2.65 8.72 2.89
N ARG A 67 2.41 9.80 3.65
CA ARG A 67 1.72 9.74 4.95
C ARG A 67 0.63 10.82 5.04
N PRO A 68 -0.48 10.57 5.76
CA PRO A 68 -0.83 9.36 6.51
C PRO A 68 -1.31 8.20 5.62
N GLY A 69 -1.53 7.03 6.24
CA GLY A 69 -1.89 5.79 5.54
C GLY A 69 -2.66 4.80 6.42
N LYS A 70 -2.86 3.59 5.88
CA LYS A 70 -3.52 2.44 6.50
C LYS A 70 -2.43 1.52 7.05
N TYR A 71 -2.18 1.61 8.35
CA TYR A 71 -1.05 0.92 8.97
C TYR A 71 -1.51 -0.18 9.92
N VAL A 72 -0.81 -1.31 9.85
CA VAL A 72 -0.91 -2.41 10.80
C VAL A 72 0.46 -2.53 11.45
N TYR A 73 0.50 -2.41 12.78
CA TYR A 73 1.69 -2.59 13.59
C TYR A 73 1.66 -3.96 14.24
N LEU A 74 2.80 -4.62 14.25
CA LEU A 74 3.05 -5.85 15.00
C LEU A 74 4.09 -5.53 16.06
N ARG A 75 3.89 -6.10 17.26
CA ARG A 75 4.82 -5.97 18.38
C ARG A 75 5.18 -7.37 18.86
N ASP A 76 6.47 -7.63 19.03
CA ASP A 76 6.99 -8.84 19.64
C ASP A 76 6.66 -8.84 21.14
N ALA A 77 6.15 -9.96 21.65
CA ALA A 77 5.80 -10.09 23.05
C ALA A 77 7.02 -10.33 23.95
N GLU A 78 8.10 -10.88 23.42
CA GLU A 78 9.31 -11.23 24.19
C GLU A 78 10.16 -9.99 24.49
N ASP A 79 10.50 -9.22 23.44
CA ASP A 79 11.41 -8.08 23.55
C ASP A 79 10.73 -6.71 23.40
N GLY A 80 9.43 -6.70 23.06
CA GLY A 80 8.63 -5.48 22.94
C GLY A 80 8.92 -4.65 21.68
N ASP A 81 9.81 -5.08 20.78
CA ASP A 81 10.08 -4.41 19.52
C ASP A 81 8.83 -4.43 18.62
N PHE A 82 8.67 -3.42 17.76
CA PHE A 82 7.53 -3.31 16.88
C PHE A 82 7.93 -2.87 15.47
N TRP A 83 7.15 -3.31 14.48
CA TRP A 83 7.32 -2.94 13.08
C TRP A 83 5.95 -2.78 12.42
N SER A 84 5.90 -2.10 11.27
CA SER A 84 4.71 -2.10 10.42
C SER A 84 4.84 -3.13 9.30
N VAL A 85 3.69 -3.72 8.93
CA VAL A 85 3.61 -4.72 7.85
C VAL A 85 4.04 -4.14 6.50
N SER A 86 3.78 -2.85 6.29
CA SER A 86 4.02 -2.11 5.05
C SER A 86 5.33 -1.30 5.04
N TRP A 87 6.31 -1.65 5.89
CA TRP A 87 7.57 -0.94 6.13
C TRP A 87 7.42 0.47 6.72
N GLN A 88 6.68 1.36 6.05
CA GLN A 88 6.24 2.63 6.60
C GLN A 88 5.10 2.41 7.60
N PRO A 89 4.98 3.22 8.67
CA PRO A 89 5.77 4.41 8.94
C PRO A 89 6.97 4.16 9.86
N VAL A 90 7.18 2.93 10.35
CA VAL A 90 8.28 2.60 11.27
C VAL A 90 9.63 2.73 10.56
N GLY A 91 9.71 2.30 9.30
CA GLY A 91 10.85 2.55 8.41
C GLY A 91 12.12 1.82 8.82
N GLN A 92 12.02 0.61 9.38
CA GLN A 92 13.19 -0.16 9.82
C GLN A 92 14.18 -0.43 8.67
N ALA A 93 15.46 -0.57 9.01
CA ALA A 93 16.51 -0.84 8.04
C ALA A 93 16.25 -2.15 7.27
N LEU A 94 16.41 -2.09 5.94
CA LEU A 94 16.22 -3.27 5.09
C LEU A 94 17.38 -4.27 5.32
N PRO A 95 17.08 -5.57 5.48
CA PRO A 95 18.10 -6.58 5.66
C PRO A 95 19.01 -6.66 4.41
N ARG A 96 20.32 -6.79 4.64
CA ARG A 96 21.29 -7.01 3.56
C ARG A 96 21.02 -8.35 2.87
N ARG A 97 21.20 -8.38 1.55
CA ARG A 97 21.00 -9.58 0.71
C ARG A 97 21.74 -10.78 1.33
N GLY A 98 21.04 -11.91 1.46
CA GLY A 98 21.59 -13.16 2.02
C GLY A 98 21.46 -13.33 3.53
N ARG A 99 21.08 -12.28 4.29
CA ARG A 99 20.72 -12.45 5.71
C ARG A 99 19.23 -12.69 5.86
N ARG A 100 18.88 -13.79 6.53
CA ARG A 100 17.51 -14.08 6.95
C ARG A 100 17.16 -13.08 8.06
N ALA A 101 16.16 -12.25 7.84
CA ALA A 101 15.62 -11.45 8.93
C ALA A 101 15.02 -12.40 9.98
N ARG A 102 15.19 -12.07 11.28
CA ARG A 102 14.48 -12.75 12.37
C ARG A 102 12.95 -12.60 12.22
N ARG A 103 12.51 -11.63 11.41
CA ARG A 103 11.12 -11.19 11.20
C ARG A 103 10.54 -11.67 9.87
N PRO A 104 9.20 -11.72 9.74
CA PRO A 104 8.55 -11.99 8.46
C PRO A 104 9.09 -11.04 7.39
N ARG A 105 9.30 -11.55 6.17
CA ARG A 105 9.65 -10.69 5.04
C ARG A 105 8.54 -9.64 4.89
N GLN A 106 8.95 -8.37 4.81
CA GLN A 106 8.03 -7.28 4.51
C GLN A 106 7.27 -7.63 3.21
N HIS A 107 5.97 -7.35 3.21
CA HIS A 107 5.10 -7.77 2.12
C HIS A 107 5.61 -7.23 0.78
N ARG A 108 5.64 -8.10 -0.23
CA ARG A 108 5.74 -7.65 -1.63
C ARG A 108 4.41 -7.00 -1.97
N ALA A 109 4.46 -5.75 -2.43
CA ALA A 109 3.29 -5.10 -2.97
C ALA A 109 3.09 -5.57 -4.41
N ARG A 110 1.83 -5.90 -4.73
CA ARG A 110 1.39 -6.31 -6.07
C ARG A 110 0.31 -5.34 -6.51
N CYS A 111 0.48 -4.76 -7.69
CA CYS A 111 -0.48 -3.85 -8.29
C CYS A 111 -1.02 -4.48 -9.57
N GLY A 112 -2.22 -5.03 -9.53
CA GLY A 112 -2.88 -5.64 -10.69
C GLY A 112 -4.30 -5.13 -10.87
N HIS A 113 -4.88 -5.50 -12.01
CA HIS A 113 -6.27 -5.22 -12.31
C HIS A 113 -7.18 -6.16 -11.49
N LEU A 114 -7.87 -5.62 -10.49
CA LEU A 114 -8.99 -6.33 -9.87
C LEU A 114 -10.20 -6.21 -10.80
N PRO A 115 -10.78 -7.33 -11.32
CA PRO A 115 -11.91 -7.25 -12.22
C PRO A 115 -13.10 -6.60 -11.52
N GLN A 116 -13.41 -5.38 -11.95
CA GLN A 116 -14.59 -4.64 -11.52
C GLN A 116 -15.79 -5.25 -12.24
N ARG A 117 -16.43 -6.28 -11.67
CA ARG A 117 -17.70 -6.76 -12.24
C ARG A 117 -18.76 -5.68 -12.05
N PRO A 118 -19.30 -5.06 -13.12
CA PRO A 118 -20.43 -4.18 -12.95
C PRO A 118 -21.63 -5.05 -12.56
N ARG A 119 -22.07 -4.97 -11.30
CA ARG A 119 -23.43 -5.41 -10.95
C ARG A 119 -24.37 -4.35 -11.51
N HIS A 120 -24.78 -4.53 -12.77
CA HIS A 120 -25.88 -3.80 -13.36
C HIS A 120 -27.17 -4.21 -12.65
N GLY A 121 -27.48 -3.50 -11.57
CA GLY A 121 -28.81 -3.46 -10.95
C GLY A 121 -29.24 -2.00 -10.95
N VAL A 122 -29.87 -1.56 -12.03
CA VAL A 122 -30.68 -0.35 -12.02
C VAL A 122 -31.95 -0.75 -11.27
N HIS A 123 -32.11 -0.28 -10.04
CA HIS A 123 -33.43 -0.26 -9.42
C HIS A 123 -34.02 1.15 -9.64
N PRO A 124 -35.31 1.22 -10.03
CA PRO A 124 -36.02 2.45 -10.39
C PRO A 124 -36.07 3.46 -9.23
#